data_AF-A0A3D3L125-F1
#
_entry.id   AF-A0A3D3L125-F1
#
_cell.length_a   1.000
_cell.length_b   1.000
_cell.length_c   1.000
_cell.angle_alpha   90.00
_cell.angle_beta   90.00
_cell.angle_gamma   90.00
#
_symmetry.space_group_name_H-M   'P 1'
#
loop_
_entity.id
_entity.type
_entity.pdbx_description
1 polymer ?
#
loop_
_entity_poly.entity_id
_entity_poly.type
_entity_poly.pdbx_seq_one_letter_code
_entity_poly.pdbx_strand_id
1 'polypeptide(L)'
;MESTLSDFFEELSFVHKQSLLLNDPRGSVISEALSDLLEELHFTNKQLTVLQGNLEDAVQTAFAKDAGQRLRELLVQLMILSLQHWEENSGTTKIELAEQSGIWKVHLDKGYFRLRTFDRYLSVPSVPKKPRWKDVTRTARYVLASGESSVSDQLRLTLKEFQKHLLQAAS
;
A
#
# COMPACT_ATOMS: atom_id res chain seq x y z
N MET A 1 1.17 -10.29 3.40
CA MET A 1 1.53 -9.65 4.69
C MET A 1 0.54 -10.05 5.78
N GLU A 2 -0.78 -10.09 5.51
CA GLU A 2 -1.74 -10.69 6.45
C GLU A 2 -1.52 -12.21 6.63
N SER A 3 -1.23 -12.98 5.57
CA SER A 3 -0.98 -14.42 5.75
C SER A 3 0.25 -14.67 6.63
N THR A 4 1.37 -14.01 6.36
CA THR A 4 2.63 -14.22 7.11
C THR A 4 2.54 -13.93 8.61
N LEU A 5 1.70 -12.98 9.03
CA LEU A 5 1.50 -12.70 10.47
C LEU A 5 0.46 -13.64 11.08
N SER A 6 -0.57 -14.02 10.33
CA SER A 6 -1.54 -15.03 10.76
C SER A 6 -0.87 -16.39 10.96
N ASP A 7 -0.02 -16.79 10.01
CA ASP A 7 0.78 -18.02 10.04
C ASP A 7 1.70 -18.03 11.28
N PHE A 8 2.31 -16.89 11.59
CA PHE A 8 3.14 -16.71 12.80
C PHE A 8 2.34 -16.82 14.10
N PHE A 9 1.15 -16.22 14.17
CA PHE A 9 0.28 -16.35 15.35
C PHE A 9 -0.22 -17.78 15.53
N GLU A 10 -0.52 -18.50 14.44
CA GLU A 10 -0.87 -19.92 14.51
C GLU A 10 0.30 -20.76 15.04
N GLU A 11 1.51 -20.52 14.53
CA GLU A 11 2.73 -21.22 14.97
C GLU A 11 3.05 -20.95 16.45
N LEU A 12 2.93 -19.70 16.91
CA LEU A 12 3.10 -19.35 18.33
C LEU A 12 2.01 -19.94 19.23
N SER A 13 0.76 -19.97 18.75
CA SER A 13 -0.34 -20.61 19.48
C SER A 13 -0.12 -22.12 19.62
N PHE A 14 0.51 -22.74 18.62
CA PHE A 14 0.88 -24.14 18.61
C PHE A 14 2.00 -24.40 19.63
N VAL A 15 3.05 -23.56 19.66
CA VAL A 15 4.14 -23.65 20.64
C VAL A 15 3.61 -23.49 22.08
N HIS A 16 2.69 -22.54 22.32
CA HIS A 16 2.03 -22.38 23.62
C HIS A 16 1.22 -23.63 24.03
N LYS A 17 0.48 -24.23 23.10
CA LYS A 17 -0.22 -25.51 23.36
C LYS A 17 0.74 -26.65 23.64
N GLN A 18 1.92 -26.66 23.01
CA GLN A 18 2.94 -27.68 23.20
C GLN A 18 3.68 -27.51 24.55
N SER A 19 3.85 -26.29 25.05
CA SER A 19 4.40 -26.04 26.40
C SER A 19 3.47 -26.50 27.51
N LEU A 20 2.15 -26.47 27.31
CA LEU A 20 1.16 -27.00 28.27
C LEU A 20 1.27 -28.52 28.46
N LEU A 21 1.87 -29.24 27.51
CA LEU A 21 2.10 -30.69 27.60
C LEU A 21 3.33 -31.05 28.43
N LEU A 22 4.16 -30.06 28.79
CA LEU A 22 5.33 -30.26 29.66
C LEU A 22 4.89 -30.24 31.12
N ASN A 23 4.72 -31.41 31.74
CA ASN A 23 4.34 -31.61 33.15
C ASN A 23 5.44 -31.24 34.18
N ASP A 24 6.29 -30.26 33.89
CA ASP A 24 7.32 -29.75 34.80
C ASP A 24 6.91 -28.34 35.26
N PRO A 25 7.11 -27.95 36.54
CA PRO A 25 6.87 -26.58 37.02
C PRO A 25 7.49 -25.48 36.13
N ARG A 26 8.58 -25.76 35.40
CA ARG A 26 9.15 -24.84 34.41
C ARG A 26 8.25 -24.63 33.18
N GLY A 27 7.54 -25.66 32.75
CA GLY A 27 6.60 -25.62 31.61
C GLY A 27 5.38 -24.75 31.89
N SER A 28 4.89 -24.78 33.14
CA SER A 28 3.80 -23.88 33.59
C SER A 28 4.19 -22.40 33.50
N VAL A 29 5.38 -22.06 33.99
CA VAL A 29 5.89 -20.67 33.97
C VAL A 29 6.12 -20.19 32.53
N ILE A 30 6.68 -21.05 31.68
CA ILE A 30 6.86 -20.75 30.25
C ILE A 30 5.52 -20.56 29.55
N SER A 31 4.53 -21.42 29.85
CA SER A 31 3.21 -21.31 29.25
C SER A 31 2.49 -20.02 29.66
N GLU A 32 2.54 -19.67 30.95
CA GLU A 32 1.94 -18.42 31.46
C GLU A 32 2.59 -17.19 30.81
N ALA A 33 3.93 -17.15 30.77
CA ALA A 33 4.66 -16.08 30.09
C ALA A 33 4.38 -16.00 28.57
N LEU A 34 4.21 -17.15 27.90
CA LEU A 34 3.85 -17.19 26.48
C LEU A 34 2.41 -16.74 26.25
N SER A 35 1.49 -17.06 27.16
CA SER A 35 0.09 -16.60 27.11
C SER A 35 0.01 -15.08 27.25
N ASP A 36 0.71 -14.52 28.23
CA ASP A 36 0.76 -13.07 28.46
C ASP A 36 1.33 -12.32 27.23
N LEU A 37 2.40 -12.85 26.65
CA LEU A 37 3.03 -12.28 25.47
C LEU A 37 2.13 -12.39 24.23
N LEU A 38 1.38 -13.49 24.09
CA LEU A 38 0.39 -13.66 23.03
C LEU A 38 -0.74 -12.62 23.14
N GLU A 39 -1.24 -12.38 24.35
CA GLU A 39 -2.26 -11.35 24.60
C GLU A 39 -1.75 -9.95 24.27
N GLU A 40 -0.51 -9.62 24.69
CA GLU A 40 0.11 -8.32 24.42
C GLU A 40 0.33 -8.10 22.92
N LEU A 41 0.80 -9.12 22.19
CA LEU A 41 0.98 -9.05 20.74
C LEU A 41 -0.36 -8.92 20.01
N HIS A 42 -1.38 -9.67 20.41
CA HIS A 42 -2.72 -9.55 19.82
C HIS A 42 -3.28 -8.15 20.06
N PHE A 43 -3.16 -7.63 21.30
CA PHE A 43 -3.59 -6.28 21.63
C PHE A 43 -2.89 -5.24 20.77
N THR A 44 -1.58 -5.33 20.64
CA THR A 44 -0.78 -4.41 19.81
C THR A 44 -1.19 -4.48 18.34
N ASN A 45 -1.38 -5.69 17.80
CA ASN A 45 -1.83 -5.88 16.42
C ASN A 45 -3.21 -5.25 16.20
N LYS A 46 -4.15 -5.47 17.12
CA LYS A 46 -5.49 -4.86 17.08
C LYS A 46 -5.41 -3.33 17.11
N GLN A 47 -4.57 -2.74 17.97
CA GLN A 47 -4.36 -1.29 18.01
C GLN A 47 -3.81 -0.79 16.67
N LEU A 48 -2.83 -1.48 16.08
CA LEU A 48 -2.29 -1.12 14.76
C LEU A 48 -3.35 -1.18 13.67
N THR A 49 -4.22 -2.20 13.65
CA THR A 49 -5.33 -2.30 12.70
C THR A 49 -6.31 -1.13 12.85
N VAL A 50 -6.66 -0.75 14.09
CA VAL A 50 -7.54 0.40 14.35
C VAL A 50 -6.90 1.70 13.86
N LEU A 51 -5.63 1.92 14.15
CA LEU A 51 -4.90 3.10 13.67
C LEU A 51 -4.82 3.15 12.14
N GLN A 52 -4.63 2.00 11.48
CA GLN A 52 -4.64 1.91 10.03
C GLN A 52 -6.01 2.28 9.44
N GLY A 53 -7.11 1.81 10.04
CA GLY A 53 -8.47 2.17 9.62
C GLY A 53 -8.75 3.67 9.77
N ASN A 54 -8.40 4.23 10.94
CA ASN A 54 -8.58 5.67 11.21
C ASN A 54 -7.77 6.54 10.24
N LEU A 55 -6.56 6.11 9.88
CA LEU A 55 -5.74 6.80 8.88
C LEU A 55 -6.39 6.76 7.48
N GLU A 56 -6.94 5.62 7.08
CA GLU A 56 -7.65 5.52 5.80
C GLU A 56 -8.86 6.46 5.76
N ASP A 57 -9.66 6.52 6.82
CA ASP A 57 -10.82 7.39 6.91
C ASP A 57 -10.46 8.87 6.92
N ALA A 58 -9.40 9.26 7.65
CA ALA A 58 -8.87 10.63 7.63
C ALA A 58 -8.42 11.03 6.22
N VAL A 59 -7.70 10.13 5.53
CA VAL A 59 -7.27 10.35 4.14
C VAL A 59 -8.46 10.42 3.18
N GLN A 60 -9.48 9.57 3.32
CA GLN A 60 -10.68 9.68 2.48
C GLN A 60 -11.42 11.01 2.72
N THR A 61 -11.45 11.48 3.96
CA THR A 61 -12.03 12.79 4.31
C THR A 61 -11.23 13.93 3.68
N ALA A 62 -9.90 13.84 3.65
CA ALA A 62 -9.03 14.78 2.96
C ALA A 62 -9.36 14.89 1.46
N PHE A 63 -9.64 13.76 0.80
CA PHE A 63 -10.03 13.72 -0.62
C PHE A 63 -11.44 14.24 -0.92
N ALA A 64 -12.27 14.46 0.11
CA ALA A 64 -13.64 14.97 -0.02
C ALA A 64 -13.74 16.50 0.18
N LYS A 65 -12.75 17.13 0.81
CA LYS A 65 -12.66 18.60 1.01
C LYS A 65 -11.98 19.28 -0.21
N ASP A 66 -11.89 20.60 -0.21
CA ASP A 66 -11.19 21.38 -1.25
C ASP A 66 -9.72 20.96 -1.46
N ALA A 67 -9.04 20.54 -0.39
CA ALA A 67 -7.70 19.93 -0.46
C ALA A 67 -7.65 18.66 -1.33
N GLY A 68 -8.79 17.98 -1.48
CA GLY A 68 -8.95 16.80 -2.32
C GLY A 68 -8.73 17.06 -3.80
N GLN A 69 -9.00 18.28 -4.29
CA GLN A 69 -8.74 18.63 -5.69
C GLN A 69 -7.23 18.65 -5.97
N ARG A 70 -6.44 19.32 -5.12
CA ARG A 70 -4.98 19.35 -5.25
C ARG A 70 -4.37 17.95 -5.11
N LEU A 71 -4.87 17.14 -4.20
CA LEU A 71 -4.43 15.75 -4.05
C LEU A 71 -4.72 14.91 -5.31
N ARG A 72 -5.89 15.09 -5.95
CA ARG A 72 -6.22 14.40 -7.22
C ARG A 72 -5.30 14.81 -8.36
N GLU A 73 -4.97 16.10 -8.46
CA GLU A 73 -4.00 16.61 -9.44
C GLU A 73 -2.62 15.98 -9.24
N LEU A 74 -2.14 15.93 -8.00
CA LEU A 74 -0.86 15.31 -7.67
C LEU A 74 -0.85 13.81 -7.97
N LEU A 75 -1.95 13.09 -7.72
CA LEU A 75 -2.07 11.67 -8.10
C LEU A 75 -1.95 11.46 -9.61
N VAL A 76 -2.60 12.31 -10.40
CA VAL A 76 -2.53 12.24 -11.86
C VAL A 76 -1.14 12.58 -12.36
N GLN A 77 -0.53 13.63 -11.81
CA GLN A 77 0.84 14.01 -12.13
C GLN A 77 1.82 12.89 -11.81
N LEU A 78 1.68 12.24 -10.64
CA LEU A 78 2.48 11.06 -10.28
C LEU A 78 2.33 9.94 -11.30
N MET A 79 1.12 9.62 -11.72
CA MET A 79 0.89 8.52 -12.67
C MET A 79 1.44 8.82 -14.06
N ILE A 80 1.27 10.05 -14.56
CA ILE A 80 1.81 10.47 -15.85
C ILE A 80 3.33 10.42 -15.83
N LEU A 81 3.97 11.01 -14.79
CA LEU A 81 5.42 10.98 -14.65
C LEU A 81 5.95 9.55 -14.47
N SER A 82 5.21 8.70 -13.74
CA SER A 82 5.61 7.30 -13.56
C SER A 82 5.57 6.52 -14.88
N LEU A 83 4.55 6.76 -15.70
CA LEU A 83 4.45 6.15 -17.02
C LEU A 83 5.55 6.65 -17.96
N GLN A 84 5.81 7.95 -17.98
CA GLN A 84 6.90 8.51 -18.80
C GLN A 84 8.26 7.95 -18.38
N HIS A 85 8.55 7.90 -17.07
CA HIS A 85 9.78 7.31 -16.53
C HIS A 85 9.93 5.84 -16.96
N TRP A 86 8.83 5.08 -16.93
CA TRP A 86 8.80 3.69 -17.36
C TRP A 86 9.09 3.53 -18.85
N GLU A 87 8.40 4.32 -19.69
CA GLU A 87 8.55 4.28 -21.14
C GLU A 87 9.98 4.65 -21.57
N GLU A 88 10.60 5.65 -20.92
CA GLU A 88 11.99 6.05 -21.17
C GLU A 88 13.00 4.96 -20.81
N ASN A 89 12.79 4.25 -19.70
CA ASN A 89 13.76 3.25 -19.22
C ASN A 89 13.59 1.87 -19.85
N SER A 90 12.36 1.44 -20.05
CA SER A 90 12.06 0.08 -20.53
C SER A 90 11.82 0.02 -22.04
N GLY A 91 11.42 1.14 -22.67
CA GLY A 91 10.91 1.16 -24.04
C GLY A 91 9.58 0.43 -24.22
N THR A 92 8.91 0.04 -23.13
CA THR A 92 7.65 -0.71 -23.14
C THR A 92 6.47 0.14 -22.68
N THR A 93 5.26 -0.40 -22.83
CA THR A 93 4.04 0.37 -22.59
C THR A 93 3.54 0.23 -21.15
N LYS A 94 2.48 0.99 -20.83
CA LYS A 94 1.74 0.83 -19.58
C LYS A 94 1.24 -0.60 -19.31
N ILE A 95 1.00 -1.43 -20.33
CA ILE A 95 0.55 -2.81 -20.15
C ILE A 95 1.66 -3.62 -19.46
N GLU A 96 2.88 -3.57 -20.00
CA GLU A 96 4.04 -4.23 -19.38
C GLU A 96 4.32 -3.68 -17.98
N LEU A 97 4.17 -2.37 -17.75
CA LEU A 97 4.28 -1.80 -16.40
C LEU A 97 3.30 -2.46 -15.42
N ALA A 98 2.04 -2.66 -15.84
CA ALA A 98 1.02 -3.26 -15.00
C ALA A 98 1.30 -4.75 -14.74
N GLU A 99 1.73 -5.49 -15.76
CA GLU A 99 2.05 -6.92 -15.64
C GLU A 99 3.28 -7.14 -14.76
N GLN A 100 4.36 -6.39 -14.99
CA GLN A 100 5.62 -6.56 -14.24
C GLN A 100 5.52 -6.07 -12.80
N SER A 101 4.85 -4.93 -12.58
CA SER A 101 4.68 -4.42 -11.21
C SER A 101 3.66 -5.22 -10.39
N GLY A 102 2.69 -5.86 -11.06
CA GLY A 102 1.56 -6.54 -10.42
C GLY A 102 0.63 -5.61 -9.64
N ILE A 103 0.78 -4.29 -9.79
CA ILE A 103 0.00 -3.29 -9.04
C ILE A 103 -1.38 -3.10 -9.68
N TRP A 104 -1.42 -3.09 -11.02
CA TRP A 104 -2.62 -2.80 -11.78
C TRP A 104 -3.10 -4.04 -12.53
N LYS A 105 -4.40 -4.30 -12.50
CA LYS A 105 -4.99 -5.44 -13.22
C LYS A 105 -5.16 -5.13 -14.70
N VAL A 106 -4.64 -6.02 -15.54
CA VAL A 106 -4.90 -6.04 -16.98
C VAL A 106 -6.21 -6.78 -17.25
N HIS A 107 -7.08 -6.17 -18.06
CA HIS A 107 -8.34 -6.74 -18.51
C HIS A 107 -8.33 -6.94 -20.01
N LEU A 108 -8.84 -8.07 -20.49
CA LEU A 108 -9.10 -8.28 -21.91
C LEU A 108 -10.53 -7.82 -22.23
N ASP A 109 -10.68 -6.81 -23.07
CA ASP A 109 -11.97 -6.25 -23.49
C ASP A 109 -12.05 -6.20 -25.01
N LYS A 110 -13.01 -6.95 -25.58
CA LYS A 110 -13.21 -7.08 -27.04
C LYS A 110 -11.90 -7.37 -27.81
N GLY A 111 -11.03 -8.19 -27.25
CA GLY A 111 -9.74 -8.56 -27.85
C GLY A 111 -8.58 -7.61 -27.59
N TYR A 112 -8.78 -6.52 -26.83
CA TYR A 112 -7.71 -5.58 -26.48
C TYR A 112 -7.43 -5.57 -24.98
N PHE A 113 -6.14 -5.53 -24.60
CA PHE A 113 -5.74 -5.36 -23.22
C PHE A 113 -5.99 -3.92 -22.74
N ARG A 114 -6.61 -3.78 -21.57
CA ARG A 114 -6.97 -2.50 -20.96
C ARG A 114 -6.65 -2.47 -19.47
N LEU A 115 -6.26 -1.28 -19.01
CA LEU A 115 -6.01 -1.00 -17.61
C LEU A 115 -7.08 -0.07 -17.05
N ARG A 116 -8.31 -0.58 -16.94
CA ARG A 116 -9.51 0.23 -16.61
C ARG A 116 -9.35 1.15 -15.41
N THR A 117 -8.58 0.73 -14.40
CA THR A 117 -8.36 1.56 -13.21
C THR A 117 -7.16 2.49 -13.39
N PHE A 118 -6.07 2.04 -14.00
CA PHE A 118 -4.89 2.86 -14.30
C PHE A 118 -5.26 4.08 -15.16
N ASP A 119 -6.04 3.86 -16.22
CA ASP A 119 -6.44 4.91 -17.17
C ASP A 119 -7.22 6.05 -16.50
N ARG A 120 -7.88 5.77 -15.36
CA ARG A 120 -8.59 6.78 -14.57
C ARG A 120 -7.67 7.74 -13.80
N TYR A 121 -6.38 7.42 -13.70
CA TYR A 121 -5.39 8.30 -13.09
C TYR A 121 -4.55 9.04 -14.13
N LEU A 122 -4.91 8.95 -15.41
CA LEU A 122 -4.29 9.76 -16.47
C LEU A 122 -5.02 11.10 -16.70
N SER A 123 -6.12 11.35 -15.98
CA SER A 123 -6.89 12.59 -16.06
C SER A 123 -7.58 12.89 -14.75
N VAL A 124 -7.51 14.15 -14.29
CA VAL A 124 -8.10 14.60 -13.01
C VAL A 124 -9.61 14.29 -12.88
N PRO A 125 -10.47 14.60 -13.87
CA PRO A 125 -11.91 14.32 -13.77
C PRO A 125 -12.26 12.84 -13.70
N SER A 126 -11.40 11.93 -14.18
CA SER A 126 -11.69 10.49 -14.17
C SER A 126 -11.27 9.80 -12.87
N VAL A 127 -10.53 10.48 -11.98
CA VAL A 127 -10.08 9.93 -10.70
C VAL A 127 -11.30 9.52 -9.83
N PRO A 128 -11.34 8.29 -9.30
CA PRO A 128 -12.43 7.83 -8.44
C PRO A 128 -12.67 8.72 -7.23
N LYS A 129 -13.91 8.75 -6.70
CA LYS A 129 -14.24 9.49 -5.47
C LYS A 129 -13.38 9.06 -4.29
N LYS A 130 -13.11 7.76 -4.16
CA LYS A 130 -12.16 7.16 -3.22
C LYS A 130 -10.89 6.72 -3.99
N PRO A 131 -9.83 7.55 -4.04
CA PRO A 131 -8.65 7.23 -4.83
C PRO A 131 -7.82 6.12 -4.17
N ARG A 132 -7.27 5.23 -5.00
CA ARG A 132 -6.28 4.20 -4.65
C ARG A 132 -4.88 4.82 -4.59
N TRP A 133 -4.71 5.79 -3.71
CA TRP A 133 -3.46 6.56 -3.60
C TRP A 133 -2.24 5.68 -3.24
N LYS A 134 -2.46 4.60 -2.48
CA LYS A 134 -1.41 3.61 -2.15
C LYS A 134 -0.86 2.95 -3.43
N ASP A 135 -1.73 2.56 -4.36
CA ASP A 135 -1.33 1.92 -5.62
C ASP A 135 -0.55 2.90 -6.52
N VAL A 136 -0.98 4.17 -6.57
CA VAL A 136 -0.27 5.24 -7.30
C VAL A 136 1.13 5.48 -6.72
N THR A 137 1.25 5.66 -5.40
CA THR A 137 2.56 5.87 -4.75
C THR A 137 3.46 4.64 -4.81
N ARG A 138 2.89 3.43 -4.85
CA ARG A 138 3.65 2.19 -5.07
C ARG A 138 4.18 2.13 -6.51
N THR A 139 3.38 2.56 -7.49
CA THR A 139 3.79 2.64 -8.90
C THR A 139 4.96 3.60 -9.07
N ALA A 140 4.85 4.82 -8.52
CA ALA A 140 5.93 5.81 -8.57
C ALA A 140 7.24 5.28 -7.98
N ARG A 141 7.18 4.60 -6.84
CA ARG A 141 8.38 4.00 -6.22
C ARG A 141 8.94 2.83 -7.02
N TYR A 142 8.08 2.01 -7.62
CA TYR A 142 8.49 0.89 -8.45
C TYR A 142 9.30 1.37 -9.66
N VAL A 143 8.80 2.37 -10.39
CA VAL A 143 9.50 2.89 -11.58
C VAL A 143 10.77 3.65 -11.20
N LEU A 144 10.77 4.39 -10.10
CA LEU A 144 11.99 5.03 -9.58
C LEU A 144 13.09 4.01 -9.19
N ALA A 145 12.71 2.78 -8.83
CA ALA A 145 13.67 1.72 -8.52
C ALA A 145 14.22 1.03 -9.78
N SER A 146 13.59 1.21 -10.95
CA SER A 146 13.99 0.55 -12.20
C SER A 146 15.10 1.29 -12.97
N GLY A 147 15.47 2.51 -12.54
CA GLY A 147 16.51 3.32 -13.17
C GLY A 147 16.27 4.83 -13.03
N GLU A 148 17.14 5.63 -13.65
CA GLU A 148 16.98 7.09 -13.79
C GLU A 148 16.53 7.44 -15.21
N SER A 149 15.73 8.49 -15.32
CA SER A 149 15.13 9.00 -16.55
C SER A 149 15.09 10.53 -16.49
N SER A 150 14.67 11.19 -17.57
CA SER A 150 14.59 12.65 -17.62
C SER A 150 13.62 13.24 -16.58
N VAL A 151 12.65 12.45 -16.11
CA VAL A 151 11.60 12.90 -15.18
C VAL A 151 11.80 12.41 -13.74
N SER A 152 12.88 11.68 -13.44
CA SER A 152 13.07 11.06 -12.12
C SER A 152 13.06 12.06 -10.97
N ASP A 153 13.73 13.20 -11.14
CA ASP A 153 13.77 14.24 -10.11
C ASP A 153 12.40 14.89 -9.92
N GLN A 154 11.70 15.17 -11.02
CA GLN A 154 10.34 15.70 -10.97
C GLN A 154 9.38 14.72 -10.28
N LEU A 155 9.49 13.42 -10.58
CA LEU A 155 8.69 12.36 -9.96
C LEU A 155 8.95 12.27 -8.45
N ARG A 156 10.22 12.36 -8.01
CA ARG A 156 10.60 12.40 -6.59
C ARG A 156 10.03 13.63 -5.89
N LEU A 157 10.10 14.80 -6.52
CA LEU A 157 9.57 16.05 -5.97
C LEU A 157 8.05 16.00 -5.83
N THR A 158 7.35 15.58 -6.88
CA THR A 158 5.88 15.43 -6.86
C THR A 158 5.45 14.39 -5.81
N LEU A 159 6.21 13.30 -5.61
CA LEU A 159 5.92 12.31 -4.57
C LEU A 159 6.04 12.89 -3.17
N LYS A 160 7.10 13.67 -2.90
CA LYS A 160 7.27 14.38 -1.62
C LYS A 160 6.17 15.41 -1.40
N GLU A 161 5.82 16.16 -2.45
CA GLU A 161 4.74 17.15 -2.40
C GLU A 161 3.39 16.49 -2.08
N PHE A 162 3.08 15.37 -2.74
CA PHE A 162 1.88 14.58 -2.46
C PHE A 162 1.82 14.13 -0.99
N GLN A 163 2.91 13.56 -0.48
CA GLN A 163 2.98 13.10 0.92
C GLN A 163 2.78 14.25 1.91
N LYS A 164 3.39 15.42 1.65
CA LYS A 164 3.22 16.60 2.49
C LYS A 164 1.76 17.07 2.52
N HIS A 165 1.12 17.20 1.35
CA HIS A 165 -0.29 17.60 1.28
C HIS A 165 -1.21 16.57 1.91
N LEU A 166 -0.90 15.28 1.78
CA LEU A 166 -1.67 14.20 2.39
C LEU A 166 -1.65 14.30 3.92
N LEU A 167 -0.47 14.54 4.50
CA LEU A 167 -0.30 14.72 5.95
C LEU A 167 -1.02 15.97 6.46
N GLN A 168 -0.91 17.09 5.74
CA GLN A 168 -1.60 18.34 6.08
C GLN A 168 -3.11 18.22 6.02
N ALA A 169 -3.64 17.43 5.08
CA ALA A 169 -5.08 17.26 4.91
C ALA A 169 -5.67 16.19 5.85
N ALA A 170 -4.84 15.31 6.39
CA ALA A 170 -5.21 14.30 7.39
C ALA A 170 -5.05 14.77 8.84
N SER A 171 -4.41 15.93 9.06
CA SER A 171 -4.31 16.62 10.35
C SER A 171 -5.56 17.48 10.59
#